data_AF-A0A1S9RH70-F1
#
_entry.id   AF-A0A1S9RH70-F1
#
_cell.length_a   1.000
_cell.length_b   1.000
_cell.length_c   1.000
_cell.angle_alpha   90.00
_cell.angle_beta   90.00
_cell.angle_gamma   90.00
#
_symmetry.space_group_name_H-M   'P 1'
#
loop_
_entity.id
_entity.type
_entity.pdbx_description
1 polymer ?
#
loop_
_entity_poly.entity_id
_entity_poly.type
_entity_poly.pdbx_seq_one_letter_code
_entity_poly.pdbx_strand_id
1 'polypeptide(L)'
;MPRSVQHWPGGIPSSIKPHPETDLSLDQLKEEVKGWLLFVQENWVPAANTAASNDGEYELHQRRHLIETWASATQDFRDVNANPTKYPRFIASTNFSTQSYQSRAPMPEGLQYPAEVLVHIYDTLQPCDINGLISIAPVDEAHTANRARWIKFVILLYNYDIEAGHCLFDNYIPSEAILNLETTTNPSIEDFASWQDLETANFLSIYLTHTGNVLDYGYTGPYMLVDEEGLRTGRLALVEYEINGTVKDALHIRPFNMRMPHIYASTLGKGLDEIRHVRGGYRHQNLPLDMDLPIIDILHQAKAAGQLPSTMDLSYREQWMEDIELYAPGYLSLEAEGRAGEYSLQHLSRPSSVEGTKKTIWKRLEADPNLFAPNFRFLG
;
A
#
# COMPACT_ATOMS: atom_id res chain seq x y z
N MET A 1 17.45 -13.58 -5.07
CA MET A 1 16.11 -14.19 -5.19
C MET A 1 15.11 -13.13 -4.76
N PRO A 2 14.05 -12.83 -5.53
CA PRO A 2 12.96 -12.00 -5.04
C PRO A 2 12.37 -12.63 -3.77
N ARG A 3 11.99 -11.81 -2.78
CA ARG A 3 11.37 -12.29 -1.54
C ARG A 3 10.04 -12.94 -1.86
N SER A 4 9.76 -14.10 -1.27
CA SER A 4 8.46 -14.76 -1.39
C SER A 4 7.40 -13.99 -0.60
N VAL A 5 6.18 -14.01 -1.12
CA VAL A 5 5.00 -13.50 -0.41
C VAL A 5 4.77 -14.38 0.81
N GLN A 6 4.43 -13.74 1.93
CA GLN A 6 4.25 -14.42 3.21
C GLN A 6 2.77 -14.42 3.57
N HIS A 7 2.17 -15.60 3.56
CA HIS A 7 0.76 -15.80 3.89
C HIS A 7 0.60 -16.53 5.22
N TRP A 8 -0.43 -16.12 5.96
CA TRP A 8 -0.95 -16.84 7.10
C TRP A 8 -1.61 -18.14 6.60
N PRO A 9 -1.15 -19.31 7.07
CA PRO A 9 -1.73 -20.58 6.64
C PRO A 9 -3.23 -20.64 6.97
N GLY A 10 -4.08 -20.81 5.94
CA GLY A 10 -5.54 -20.84 6.11
C GLY A 10 -6.20 -19.47 6.27
N GLY A 11 -5.48 -18.38 5.98
CA GLY A 11 -5.98 -17.02 6.11
C GLY A 11 -5.89 -16.48 7.55
N ILE A 12 -6.26 -15.22 7.72
CA ILE A 12 -6.25 -14.56 9.03
C ILE A 12 -7.32 -15.19 9.94
N PRO A 13 -6.96 -15.75 11.11
CA PRO A 13 -7.94 -16.35 12.02
C PRO A 13 -9.05 -15.38 12.45
N SER A 14 -10.31 -15.83 12.40
CA SER A 14 -11.49 -15.02 12.79
C SER A 14 -11.54 -14.56 14.25
N SER A 15 -10.68 -15.12 15.11
CA SER A 15 -10.47 -14.65 16.49
C SER A 15 -9.74 -13.31 16.54
N ILE A 16 -8.96 -12.98 15.51
CA ILE A 16 -8.24 -11.73 15.38
C ILE A 16 -9.21 -10.69 14.81
N LYS A 17 -9.49 -9.65 15.59
CA LYS A 17 -10.48 -8.62 15.22
C LYS A 17 -9.88 -7.24 15.35
N PRO A 18 -10.24 -6.29 14.46
CA PRO A 18 -9.94 -4.88 14.63
C PRO A 18 -10.45 -4.33 15.96
N HIS A 19 -9.71 -3.40 16.55
CA HIS A 19 -10.20 -2.62 17.68
C HIS A 19 -11.44 -1.80 17.29
N PRO A 20 -12.48 -1.71 18.14
CA PRO A 20 -13.71 -0.99 17.79
C PRO A 20 -13.55 0.54 17.75
N GLU A 21 -12.59 1.10 18.49
CA GLU A 21 -12.31 2.54 18.53
C GLU A 21 -11.15 2.91 17.62
N THR A 22 -11.25 4.07 16.97
CA THR A 22 -10.26 4.59 16.00
C THR A 22 -9.52 5.84 16.49
N ASP A 23 -9.94 6.43 17.60
CA ASP A 23 -9.47 7.74 18.09
C ASP A 23 -8.81 7.65 19.48
N LEU A 24 -8.01 6.61 19.71
CA LEU A 24 -7.27 6.44 20.95
C LEU A 24 -6.11 7.45 21.05
N SER A 25 -6.04 8.15 22.18
CA SER A 25 -4.85 8.93 22.54
C SER A 25 -3.64 8.02 22.80
N LEU A 26 -2.42 8.58 22.76
CA LEU A 26 -1.20 7.80 23.03
C LEU A 26 -1.23 7.14 24.41
N ASP A 27 -1.77 7.81 25.44
CA ASP A 27 -1.86 7.23 26.78
C ASP A 27 -2.88 6.09 26.84
N GLN A 28 -4.00 6.22 26.12
CA GLN A 28 -4.97 5.12 25.97
C GLN A 28 -4.36 3.95 25.21
N LEU A 29 -3.64 4.20 24.12
CA LEU A 29 -2.93 3.15 23.36
C LEU A 29 -1.94 2.41 24.25
N LYS A 30 -1.10 3.14 24.99
CA LYS A 30 -0.15 2.54 25.93
C LYS A 30 -0.84 1.71 27.00
N GLU A 31 -1.95 2.21 27.55
CA GLU A 31 -2.75 1.45 28.49
C GLU A 31 -3.32 0.19 27.83
N GLU A 32 -3.86 0.28 26.62
CA GLU A 32 -4.44 -0.85 25.90
C GLU A 32 -3.42 -1.96 25.61
N VAL A 33 -2.17 -1.63 25.28
CA VAL A 33 -1.21 -2.63 24.78
C VAL A 33 -0.18 -3.12 25.81
N LYS A 34 -0.06 -2.48 26.98
CA LYS A 34 1.05 -2.81 27.93
C LYS A 34 1.07 -4.28 28.36
N GLY A 35 -0.11 -4.89 28.56
CA GLY A 35 -0.21 -6.31 28.90
C GLY A 35 0.29 -7.22 27.78
N TRP A 36 -0.02 -6.87 26.53
CA TRP A 36 0.46 -7.57 25.34
C TRP A 36 1.98 -7.47 25.19
N LEU A 37 2.56 -6.27 25.37
CA LEU A 37 4.01 -6.08 25.30
C LEU A 37 4.75 -6.93 26.35
N LEU A 38 4.23 -6.98 27.58
CA LEU A 38 4.78 -7.85 28.62
C LEU A 38 4.64 -9.34 28.26
N PHE A 39 3.49 -9.76 27.71
CA PHE A 39 3.28 -11.12 27.26
C PHE A 39 4.28 -11.54 26.19
N VAL A 40 4.50 -10.70 25.18
CA VAL A 40 5.49 -10.96 24.13
C VAL A 40 6.89 -11.06 24.72
N GLN A 41 7.26 -10.15 25.62
CA GLN A 41 8.57 -10.18 26.28
C GLN A 41 8.80 -11.47 27.08
N GLU A 42 7.79 -11.95 27.82
CA GLU A 42 7.90 -13.14 28.67
C GLU A 42 7.82 -14.46 27.87
N ASN A 43 7.19 -14.46 26.69
CA ASN A 43 6.91 -15.68 25.91
C ASN A 43 7.70 -15.80 24.60
N TRP A 44 8.49 -14.78 24.23
CA TRP A 44 9.42 -14.90 23.11
C TRP A 44 10.55 -15.90 23.42
N VAL A 45 10.82 -16.78 22.46
CA VAL A 45 11.85 -17.82 22.55
C VAL A 45 12.75 -17.67 21.31
N PRO A 46 13.97 -17.14 21.44
CA PRO A 46 14.88 -16.98 20.30
C PRO A 46 15.16 -18.30 19.57
N ALA A 47 15.31 -18.24 18.24
CA ALA A 47 15.58 -19.42 17.40
C ALA A 47 16.79 -20.23 17.90
N ALA A 48 17.86 -19.55 18.35
CA ALA A 48 19.07 -20.15 18.92
C ALA A 48 18.82 -21.07 20.13
N ASN A 49 17.68 -20.92 20.81
CA ASN A 49 17.29 -21.73 21.96
C ASN A 49 16.33 -22.87 21.60
N THR A 50 16.08 -23.09 20.30
CA THR A 50 15.20 -24.13 19.80
C THR A 50 15.94 -25.11 18.90
N ALA A 51 15.37 -26.31 18.72
CA ALA A 51 15.84 -27.26 17.71
C ALA A 51 15.23 -26.98 16.31
N ALA A 52 14.71 -25.76 16.10
CA ALA A 52 14.02 -25.41 14.87
C ALA A 52 14.98 -25.43 13.67
N SER A 53 14.41 -25.81 12.54
CA SER A 53 15.02 -25.70 11.21
C SER A 53 15.44 -24.25 10.97
N ASN A 54 16.62 -24.03 10.39
CA ASN A 54 17.14 -22.71 10.02
C ASN A 54 16.55 -22.24 8.68
N ASP A 55 15.24 -22.45 8.48
CA ASP A 55 14.51 -22.12 7.24
C ASP A 55 14.22 -20.62 7.10
N GLY A 56 14.54 -19.82 8.13
CA GLY A 56 14.34 -18.37 8.13
C GLY A 56 12.91 -17.93 8.36
N GLU A 57 11.99 -18.86 8.64
CA GLU A 57 10.57 -18.56 8.91
C GLU A 57 10.19 -18.74 10.38
N TYR A 58 11.10 -19.24 11.22
CA TYR A 58 10.82 -19.47 12.64
C TYR A 58 10.28 -18.22 13.35
N GLU A 59 10.91 -17.06 13.15
CA GLU A 59 10.52 -15.81 13.79
C GLU A 59 9.13 -15.35 13.33
N LEU A 60 8.77 -15.55 12.05
CA LEU A 60 7.44 -15.27 11.53
C LEU A 60 6.39 -16.17 12.20
N HIS A 61 6.63 -17.48 12.21
CA HIS A 61 5.73 -18.44 12.85
C HIS A 61 5.55 -18.14 14.33
N GLN A 62 6.61 -17.75 15.02
CA GLN A 62 6.54 -17.41 16.43
C GLN A 62 5.73 -16.14 16.68
N ARG A 63 5.92 -15.08 15.88
CA ARG A 63 5.10 -13.86 15.99
C ARG A 63 3.62 -14.17 15.75
N ARG A 64 3.30 -14.94 14.71
CA ARG A 64 1.93 -15.40 14.42
C ARG A 64 1.33 -16.20 15.58
N HIS A 65 2.09 -17.13 16.15
CA HIS A 65 1.66 -17.93 17.29
C HIS A 65 1.35 -17.07 18.53
N LEU A 66 2.15 -16.04 18.80
CA LEU A 66 1.88 -15.11 19.92
C LEU A 66 0.59 -14.32 19.69
N ILE A 67 0.38 -13.79 18.47
CA ILE A 67 -0.86 -13.10 18.09
C ILE A 67 -2.06 -14.02 18.29
N GLU A 68 -2.03 -15.23 17.71
CA GLU A 68 -3.12 -16.21 17.82
C GLU A 68 -3.42 -16.56 19.27
N THR A 69 -2.38 -16.85 20.06
CA THR A 69 -2.52 -17.20 21.47
C THR A 69 -3.19 -16.07 22.23
N TRP A 70 -2.73 -14.84 22.04
CA TRP A 70 -3.31 -13.70 22.74
C TRP A 70 -4.73 -13.38 22.27
N ALA A 71 -4.97 -13.30 20.95
CA ALA A 71 -6.27 -12.95 20.37
C ALA A 71 -7.36 -13.99 20.65
N SER A 72 -7.02 -15.29 20.70
CA SER A 72 -7.97 -16.36 21.00
C SER A 72 -8.20 -16.61 22.50
N ALA A 73 -7.33 -16.07 23.37
CA ALA A 73 -7.43 -16.26 24.80
C ALA A 73 -8.70 -15.64 25.41
N THR A 74 -9.15 -16.22 26.53
CA THR A 74 -10.21 -15.62 27.34
C THR A 74 -9.72 -14.33 27.98
N GLN A 75 -10.65 -13.44 28.36
CA GLN A 75 -10.27 -12.25 29.11
C GLN A 75 -9.60 -12.64 30.44
N ASP A 76 -10.06 -13.71 31.10
CA ASP A 76 -9.42 -14.25 32.30
C ASP A 76 -7.94 -14.62 32.09
N PHE A 77 -7.49 -15.03 30.90
CA PHE A 77 -6.08 -15.31 30.65
C PHE A 77 -5.25 -14.02 30.56
N ARG A 78 -5.79 -13.00 29.90
CA ARG A 78 -5.14 -11.69 29.79
C ARG A 78 -5.16 -10.94 31.13
N ASP A 79 -6.23 -11.16 31.88
CA ASP A 79 -6.51 -10.65 33.22
C ASP A 79 -5.93 -11.55 34.34
N VAL A 80 -5.48 -12.77 34.07
CA VAL A 80 -4.91 -13.70 35.07
C VAL A 80 -3.95 -14.68 34.39
N ASN A 81 -2.67 -14.50 34.70
CA ASN A 81 -1.52 -15.39 34.55
C ASN A 81 -1.64 -16.59 33.58
N ALA A 82 -0.82 -16.56 32.52
CA ALA A 82 -0.33 -17.77 31.87
C ALA A 82 0.86 -18.32 32.67
N ASN A 83 0.61 -19.31 33.53
CA ASN A 83 1.70 -20.20 33.91
C ASN A 83 1.19 -21.64 33.99
N PRO A 84 1.13 -22.37 32.86
CA PRO A 84 0.99 -23.81 32.92
C PRO A 84 2.39 -24.35 33.24
N THR A 85 2.65 -24.62 34.51
CA THR A 85 3.73 -25.54 34.85
C THR A 85 3.54 -26.80 34.00
N LYS A 86 4.58 -27.14 33.25
CA LYS A 86 4.90 -28.53 32.91
C LYS A 86 4.59 -29.41 34.14
N TYR A 87 3.54 -30.23 34.02
CA TYR A 87 3.09 -31.30 34.93
C TYR A 87 2.40 -30.94 36.26
N PRO A 88 1.39 -31.74 36.67
CA PRO A 88 0.69 -31.56 37.93
C PRO A 88 1.46 -32.23 39.07
N ARG A 89 1.91 -31.44 40.05
CA ARG A 89 2.11 -31.95 41.42
C ARG A 89 1.60 -30.93 42.43
N PHE A 90 0.54 -31.35 43.11
CA PHE A 90 0.13 -30.94 44.46
C PHE A 90 1.31 -30.43 45.29
N ILE A 91 1.27 -29.19 45.78
CA ILE A 91 1.44 -28.77 47.20
C ILE A 91 0.79 -27.38 47.37
N ALA A 92 0.09 -27.18 48.48
CA ALA A 92 -0.52 -25.92 48.90
C ALA A 92 0.49 -24.89 49.45
N SER A 93 0.07 -23.62 49.48
CA SER A 93 0.61 -22.51 50.27
C SER A 93 1.93 -21.89 49.83
N THR A 94 1.84 -20.73 49.16
CA THR A 94 2.42 -19.43 49.56
C THR A 94 1.84 -18.34 48.65
N ASN A 95 1.77 -17.10 49.11
CA ASN A 95 1.13 -15.96 48.42
C ASN A 95 1.65 -15.77 46.98
N PHE A 96 0.93 -16.32 46.00
CA PHE A 96 1.16 -16.03 44.59
C PHE A 96 0.47 -14.70 44.28
N SER A 97 1.25 -13.70 43.90
CA SER A 97 0.76 -12.48 43.29
C SER A 97 0.04 -12.82 41.98
N THR A 98 -1.28 -13.02 42.07
CA THR A 98 -2.23 -13.29 40.98
C THR A 98 -2.53 -12.03 40.18
N GLN A 99 -1.50 -11.34 39.69
CA GLN A 99 -1.68 -10.10 38.93
C GLN A 99 -1.63 -10.39 37.44
N SER A 100 -2.63 -9.87 36.72
CA SER A 100 -2.77 -9.96 35.27
C SER A 100 -1.53 -9.47 34.52
N TYR A 101 -1.34 -9.90 33.26
CA TYR A 101 -0.34 -9.25 32.39
C TYR A 101 -0.56 -7.74 32.36
N GLN A 102 -1.83 -7.33 32.26
CA GLN A 102 -2.24 -5.93 32.27
C GLN A 102 -1.88 -5.17 33.57
N SER A 103 -2.04 -5.79 34.74
CA SER A 103 -1.82 -5.17 36.05
C SER A 103 -0.34 -5.13 36.41
N ARG A 104 0.43 -6.14 35.98
CA ARG A 104 1.87 -6.23 36.22
C ARG A 104 2.67 -5.35 35.27
N ALA A 105 2.17 -5.16 34.04
CA ALA A 105 2.88 -4.40 33.04
C ALA A 105 3.04 -2.94 33.49
N PRO A 106 4.27 -2.43 33.58
CA PRO A 106 4.46 -1.00 33.79
C PRO A 106 3.91 -0.22 32.60
N MET A 107 3.56 1.04 32.83
CA MET A 107 3.23 1.93 31.72
C MET A 107 4.46 2.07 30.82
N PRO A 108 4.38 1.73 29.52
CA PRO A 108 5.54 1.78 28.65
C PRO A 108 5.95 3.23 28.35
N GLU A 109 7.27 3.46 28.31
CA GLU A 109 7.83 4.76 27.90
C GLU A 109 7.43 5.09 26.44
N GLY A 110 7.36 4.07 25.59
CA GLY A 110 6.88 4.13 24.22
C GLY A 110 6.37 2.77 23.73
N LEU A 111 5.67 2.78 22.59
CA LEU A 111 5.18 1.57 21.94
C LEU A 111 6.34 0.91 21.19
N GLN A 112 7.07 0.02 21.86
CA GLN A 112 8.24 -0.65 21.30
C GLN A 112 8.28 -2.11 21.75
N TYR A 113 8.49 -3.00 20.79
CA TYR A 113 8.81 -4.40 21.08
C TYR A 113 10.28 -4.55 21.49
N PRO A 114 10.61 -5.59 22.28
CA PRO A 114 12.00 -5.98 22.52
C PRO A 114 12.73 -6.26 21.21
N ALA A 115 14.01 -5.89 21.13
CA ALA A 115 14.81 -6.01 19.90
C ALA A 115 14.92 -7.46 19.41
N GLU A 116 14.87 -8.43 20.32
CA GLU A 116 14.97 -9.86 20.03
C GLU A 116 13.78 -10.36 19.19
N VAL A 117 12.62 -9.71 19.33
CA VAL A 117 11.37 -10.07 18.61
C VAL A 117 11.36 -9.52 17.19
N LEU A 118 12.10 -8.44 16.97
CA LEU A 118 12.24 -7.75 15.68
C LEU A 118 13.35 -8.34 14.80
N VAL A 119 14.06 -9.36 15.28
CA VAL A 119 15.03 -10.10 14.49
C VAL A 119 14.34 -10.66 13.24
N HIS A 120 14.99 -10.47 12.08
CA HIS A 120 14.49 -10.85 10.76
C HIS A 120 13.13 -10.24 10.35
N ILE A 121 12.64 -9.20 11.03
CA ILE A 121 11.31 -8.62 10.72
C ILE A 121 11.23 -8.15 9.26
N TYR A 122 12.27 -7.48 8.77
CA TYR A 122 12.35 -6.99 7.39
C TYR A 122 12.41 -8.09 6.34
N ASP A 123 12.81 -9.31 6.71
CA ASP A 123 12.88 -10.45 5.80
C ASP A 123 11.49 -11.08 5.59
N THR A 124 10.55 -10.79 6.51
CA THR A 124 9.19 -11.37 6.53
C THR A 124 8.10 -10.40 6.07
N LEU A 125 8.43 -9.13 5.83
CA LEU A 125 7.49 -8.13 5.30
C LEU A 125 7.02 -8.50 3.89
N GLN A 126 5.81 -8.06 3.52
CA GLN A 126 5.33 -8.26 2.17
C GLN A 126 6.26 -7.61 1.14
N PRO A 127 6.47 -8.25 -0.03
CA PRO A 127 7.39 -7.75 -1.05
C PRO A 127 6.75 -6.63 -1.88
N CYS A 128 6.39 -5.51 -1.27
CA CYS A 128 5.90 -4.32 -1.96
C CYS A 128 6.68 -3.05 -1.57
N ASP A 129 6.71 -2.06 -2.46
CA ASP A 129 7.12 -0.70 -2.12
C ASP A 129 5.91 0.10 -1.64
N ILE A 130 5.82 0.31 -0.33
CA ILE A 130 4.74 1.08 0.31
C ILE A 130 4.71 2.55 -0.11
N ASN A 131 5.80 3.07 -0.70
CA ASN A 131 5.88 4.43 -1.22
C ASN A 131 5.57 4.51 -2.73
N GLY A 132 5.35 3.35 -3.37
CA GLY A 132 5.08 3.21 -4.79
C GLY A 132 3.61 2.88 -5.08
N LEU A 133 3.30 2.73 -6.37
CA LEU A 133 2.00 2.25 -6.82
C LEU A 133 1.88 0.74 -6.59
N ILE A 134 0.78 0.27 -6.01
CA ILE A 134 0.53 -1.14 -5.74
C ILE A 134 -0.78 -1.57 -6.40
N SER A 135 -0.74 -2.61 -7.25
CA SER A 135 -1.95 -3.30 -7.70
C SER A 135 -2.40 -4.29 -6.63
N ILE A 136 -3.62 -4.14 -6.15
CA ILE A 136 -4.30 -5.12 -5.30
C ILE A 136 -5.10 -6.11 -6.15
N ALA A 137 -5.57 -5.65 -7.31
CA ALA A 137 -6.19 -6.53 -8.28
C ALA A 137 -5.16 -7.51 -8.87
N PRO A 138 -5.56 -8.76 -9.15
CA PRO A 138 -4.69 -9.72 -9.79
C PRO A 138 -4.40 -9.28 -11.22
N VAL A 139 -3.11 -9.20 -11.54
CA VAL A 139 -2.58 -8.77 -12.85
C VAL A 139 -1.58 -9.79 -13.38
N ASP A 140 -1.78 -11.07 -13.06
CA ASP A 140 -0.98 -12.17 -13.57
C ASP A 140 -1.45 -12.63 -14.98
N GLU A 141 -0.82 -13.67 -15.51
CA GLU A 141 -1.14 -14.24 -16.83
C GLU A 141 -2.56 -14.81 -16.93
N ALA A 142 -3.17 -15.23 -15.81
CA ALA A 142 -4.54 -15.71 -15.80
C ALA A 142 -5.55 -14.56 -15.91
N HIS A 143 -5.14 -13.33 -15.60
CA HIS A 143 -5.97 -12.13 -15.62
C HIS A 143 -5.56 -11.17 -16.75
N THR A 144 -5.54 -11.67 -17.98
CA THR A 144 -5.01 -10.95 -19.17
C THR A 144 -5.63 -9.57 -19.40
N ALA A 145 -6.94 -9.41 -19.15
CA ALA A 145 -7.60 -8.11 -19.25
C ALA A 145 -7.08 -7.11 -18.21
N ASN A 146 -6.93 -7.55 -16.96
CA ASN A 146 -6.36 -6.73 -15.88
C ASN A 146 -4.91 -6.40 -16.14
N ARG A 147 -4.13 -7.38 -16.62
CA ARG A 147 -2.74 -7.15 -17.06
C ARG A 147 -2.63 -6.05 -18.10
N ALA A 148 -3.48 -6.09 -19.14
CA ALA A 148 -3.48 -5.07 -20.19
C ALA A 148 -3.87 -3.68 -19.65
N ARG A 149 -4.90 -3.61 -18.79
CA ARG A 149 -5.31 -2.35 -18.12
C ARG A 149 -4.23 -1.82 -17.20
N TRP A 150 -3.56 -2.69 -16.45
CA TRP A 150 -2.48 -2.35 -15.54
C TRP A 150 -1.29 -1.74 -16.26
N ILE A 151 -0.86 -2.36 -17.37
CA ILE A 151 0.24 -1.81 -18.18
C ILE A 151 -0.13 -0.43 -18.73
N LYS A 152 -1.35 -0.25 -19.27
CA LYS A 152 -1.83 1.08 -19.68
C LYS A 152 -1.79 2.06 -18.53
N PHE A 153 -2.27 1.66 -17.36
CA PHE A 153 -2.33 2.48 -16.16
C PHE A 153 -0.95 3.01 -15.78
N VAL A 154 0.05 2.13 -15.75
CA VAL A 154 1.44 2.46 -15.40
C VAL A 154 2.06 3.38 -16.46
N ILE A 155 1.82 3.14 -17.74
CA ILE A 155 2.30 4.02 -18.82
C ILE A 155 1.65 5.41 -18.70
N LEU A 156 0.36 5.48 -18.34
CA LEU A 156 -0.36 6.74 -18.14
C LEU A 156 0.13 7.56 -16.93
N LEU A 157 1.00 7.02 -16.06
CA LEU A 157 1.67 7.79 -14.99
C LEU A 157 2.84 8.64 -15.51
N TYR A 158 3.26 8.50 -16.77
CA TYR A 158 4.22 9.43 -17.38
C TYR A 158 3.57 10.78 -17.70
N ASN A 159 4.40 11.80 -17.93
CA ASN A 159 3.94 13.14 -18.26
C ASN A 159 3.56 13.23 -19.75
N TYR A 160 2.32 13.63 -20.04
CA TYR A 160 1.80 13.81 -21.42
C TYR A 160 1.64 15.28 -21.83
N ASP A 161 2.11 16.19 -20.98
CA ASP A 161 2.20 17.60 -21.28
C ASP A 161 3.51 17.93 -22.01
N ILE A 162 3.88 19.21 -22.01
CA ILE A 162 5.08 19.72 -22.69
C ILE A 162 6.40 19.20 -22.09
N GLU A 163 6.37 18.64 -20.87
CA GLU A 163 7.53 18.07 -20.19
C GLU A 163 7.53 16.55 -20.32
N ALA A 164 8.73 15.98 -20.44
CA ALA A 164 8.93 14.54 -20.29
C ALA A 164 9.30 14.21 -18.85
N GLY A 165 8.83 13.08 -18.33
CA GLY A 165 9.08 12.65 -16.96
C GLY A 165 7.97 11.72 -16.46
N HIS A 166 7.93 11.53 -15.15
CA HIS A 166 6.98 10.64 -14.49
C HIS A 166 6.27 11.36 -13.33
N CYS A 167 4.99 11.05 -13.12
CA CYS A 167 4.19 11.64 -12.04
C CYS A 167 4.69 11.23 -10.65
N LEU A 168 5.31 10.06 -10.52
CA LEU A 168 5.86 9.52 -9.26
C LEU A 168 7.39 9.65 -9.17
N PHE A 169 8.01 10.52 -9.99
CA PHE A 169 9.47 10.63 -10.09
C PHE A 169 10.13 9.25 -10.26
N ASP A 170 11.16 8.93 -9.47
CA ASP A 170 11.89 7.66 -9.53
C ASP A 170 11.14 6.47 -8.89
N ASN A 171 9.98 6.67 -8.26
CA ASN A 171 9.11 5.59 -7.77
C ASN A 171 8.17 5.08 -8.88
N TYR A 172 8.74 4.84 -10.07
CA TYR A 172 7.99 4.56 -11.30
C TYR A 172 7.71 3.07 -11.55
N ILE A 173 8.44 2.18 -10.87
CA ILE A 173 8.20 0.74 -10.95
C ILE A 173 7.12 0.38 -9.93
N PRO A 174 5.96 -0.12 -10.38
CA PRO A 174 4.89 -0.48 -9.46
C PRO A 174 5.14 -1.85 -8.83
N SER A 175 4.44 -2.12 -7.74
CA SER A 175 4.38 -3.44 -7.07
C SER A 175 3.04 -4.11 -7.32
N GLU A 176 3.01 -5.43 -7.13
CA GLU A 176 1.81 -6.26 -7.21
C GLU A 176 1.61 -6.91 -5.84
N ALA A 177 0.47 -6.66 -5.20
CA ALA A 177 0.08 -7.33 -3.97
C ALA A 177 -0.58 -8.66 -4.34
N ILE A 178 0.04 -9.76 -3.91
CA ILE A 178 -0.52 -11.10 -4.05
C ILE A 178 -1.27 -11.38 -2.76
N LEU A 179 -2.60 -11.19 -2.77
CA LEU A 179 -3.44 -11.42 -1.59
C LEU A 179 -3.67 -12.90 -1.31
N ASN A 180 -3.91 -13.23 -0.04
CA ASN A 180 -4.22 -14.58 0.40
C ASN A 180 -5.65 -14.94 -0.02
N LEU A 181 -5.81 -15.92 -0.92
CA LEU A 181 -7.11 -16.37 -1.40
C LEU A 181 -7.98 -17.03 -0.31
N GLU A 182 -7.36 -17.52 0.76
CA GLU A 182 -8.07 -18.02 1.94
C GLU A 182 -8.67 -16.88 2.78
N THR A 183 -8.12 -15.66 2.68
CA THR A 183 -8.60 -14.47 3.39
C THR A 183 -9.65 -13.71 2.55
N THR A 184 -9.38 -13.47 1.27
CA THR A 184 -10.30 -12.76 0.36
C THR A 184 -10.20 -13.30 -1.06
N THR A 185 -11.35 -13.45 -1.71
CA THR A 185 -11.45 -13.85 -3.13
C THR A 185 -11.72 -12.68 -4.06
N ASN A 186 -12.04 -11.51 -3.50
CA ASN A 186 -12.28 -10.29 -4.25
C ASN A 186 -11.51 -9.13 -3.58
N PRO A 187 -10.21 -9.00 -3.87
CA PRO A 187 -9.33 -7.99 -3.29
C PRO A 187 -9.88 -6.57 -3.41
N SER A 188 -9.89 -5.86 -2.28
CA SER A 188 -10.33 -4.47 -2.17
C SER A 188 -9.32 -3.65 -1.35
N ILE A 189 -9.47 -2.31 -1.35
CA ILE A 189 -8.57 -1.45 -0.58
C ILE A 189 -8.69 -1.70 0.93
N GLU A 190 -9.83 -2.20 1.39
CA GLU A 190 -10.08 -2.57 2.78
C GLU A 190 -9.23 -3.76 3.23
N ASP A 191 -8.83 -4.63 2.31
CA ASP A 191 -8.06 -5.85 2.62
C ASP A 191 -6.55 -5.57 2.76
N PHE A 192 -6.08 -4.43 2.28
CA PHE A 192 -4.64 -4.16 2.10
C PHE A 192 -3.87 -4.04 3.42
N ALA A 193 -4.38 -3.29 4.41
CA ALA A 193 -3.68 -3.13 5.70
C ALA A 193 -3.49 -4.49 6.42
N SER A 194 -4.53 -5.32 6.40
CA SER A 194 -4.46 -6.68 6.94
C SER A 194 -3.46 -7.56 6.17
N TRP A 195 -3.42 -7.45 4.85
CA TRP A 195 -2.42 -8.17 4.05
C TRP A 195 -0.98 -7.70 4.28
N GLN A 196 -0.79 -6.39 4.39
CA GLN A 196 0.52 -5.77 4.54
C GLN A 196 1.13 -6.12 5.90
N ASP A 197 0.35 -5.95 6.96
CA ASP A 197 0.86 -5.96 8.32
C ASP A 197 0.43 -7.20 9.13
N LEU A 198 -0.83 -7.63 9.02
CA LEU A 198 -1.33 -8.74 9.85
C LEU A 198 -0.92 -10.12 9.31
N GLU A 199 -1.01 -10.36 7.99
CA GLU A 199 -0.55 -11.62 7.39
C GLU A 199 0.92 -11.89 7.73
N THR A 200 1.76 -10.86 7.79
CA THR A 200 3.21 -10.99 8.08
C THR A 200 3.55 -10.87 9.57
N ALA A 201 2.54 -10.73 10.43
CA ALA A 201 2.73 -10.43 11.85
C ALA A 201 3.77 -9.31 12.05
N ASN A 202 3.58 -8.20 11.34
CA ASN A 202 4.51 -7.08 11.30
C ASN A 202 4.49 -6.30 12.62
N PHE A 203 5.32 -6.73 13.58
CA PHE A 203 5.45 -6.06 14.88
C PHE A 203 6.07 -4.64 14.79
N LEU A 204 6.42 -4.13 13.60
CA LEU A 204 6.70 -2.70 13.44
C LEU A 204 5.42 -1.86 13.35
N SER A 205 4.31 -2.46 12.94
CA SER A 205 3.04 -1.78 12.71
C SER A 205 1.96 -2.24 13.70
N ILE A 206 1.87 -3.54 14.01
CA ILE A 206 0.70 -4.06 14.75
C ILE A 206 0.95 -4.22 16.25
N TYR A 207 -0.11 -4.03 17.04
CA TYR A 207 -0.19 -4.30 18.47
C TYR A 207 -1.50 -5.01 18.80
N LEU A 208 -1.55 -5.73 19.92
CA LEU A 208 -2.80 -6.28 20.45
C LEU A 208 -3.18 -5.59 21.75
N THR A 209 -4.48 -5.36 21.92
CA THR A 209 -5.04 -4.76 23.14
C THR A 209 -5.20 -5.76 24.27
N HIS A 210 -5.50 -5.28 25.47
CA HIS A 210 -5.85 -6.11 26.62
C HIS A 210 -7.12 -6.94 26.39
N THR A 211 -7.96 -6.54 25.43
CA THR A 211 -9.14 -7.26 24.94
C THR A 211 -8.86 -8.13 23.70
N GLY A 212 -7.60 -8.23 23.27
CA GLY A 212 -7.13 -9.11 22.19
C GLY A 212 -7.54 -8.67 20.80
N ASN A 213 -7.91 -7.41 20.65
CA ASN A 213 -8.15 -6.81 19.34
C ASN A 213 -6.84 -6.26 18.78
N VAL A 214 -6.74 -6.18 17.46
CA VAL A 214 -5.58 -5.64 16.76
C VAL A 214 -5.71 -4.13 16.59
N LEU A 215 -4.59 -3.46 16.82
CA LEU A 215 -4.33 -2.08 16.46
C LEU A 215 -3.22 -2.04 15.42
N ASP A 216 -3.42 -1.23 14.39
CA ASP A 216 -2.43 -0.85 13.41
C ASP A 216 -1.86 0.54 13.77
N TYR A 217 -0.61 0.55 14.19
CA TYR A 217 0.12 1.73 14.64
C TYR A 217 1.48 1.83 13.92
N GLY A 218 1.47 1.55 12.61
CA GLY A 218 2.59 1.73 11.69
C GLY A 218 2.45 2.98 10.82
N TYR A 219 2.85 2.84 9.55
CA TYR A 219 2.54 3.83 8.53
C TYR A 219 1.08 3.66 8.13
N THR A 220 0.22 4.65 8.33
CA THR A 220 -1.22 4.55 8.02
C THR A 220 -1.60 5.16 6.67
N GLY A 221 -0.61 5.51 5.84
CA GLY A 221 -0.81 6.09 4.52
C GLY A 221 -0.38 7.57 4.40
N PRO A 222 -0.66 8.21 3.25
CA PRO A 222 -1.48 7.68 2.15
C PRO A 222 -0.75 6.63 1.29
N TYR A 223 -1.40 5.48 1.09
CA TYR A 223 -0.96 4.44 0.14
C TYR A 223 -1.51 4.68 -1.27
N MET A 224 -0.77 4.32 -2.32
CA MET A 224 -1.21 4.38 -3.72
C MET A 224 -1.67 3.00 -4.20
N LEU A 225 -2.97 2.76 -4.19
CA LEU A 225 -3.57 1.44 -4.42
C LEU A 225 -4.43 1.40 -5.67
N VAL A 226 -4.42 0.29 -6.40
CA VAL A 226 -5.29 0.04 -7.55
C VAL A 226 -6.00 -1.30 -7.39
N ASP A 227 -7.32 -1.25 -7.21
CA ASP A 227 -8.20 -2.42 -7.19
C ASP A 227 -8.82 -2.69 -8.57
N GLU A 228 -9.74 -3.65 -8.65
CA GLU A 228 -10.37 -4.07 -9.91
C GLU A 228 -11.12 -2.92 -10.59
N GLU A 229 -11.85 -2.12 -9.80
CA GLU A 229 -12.57 -0.95 -10.30
C GLU A 229 -11.61 0.17 -10.72
N GLY A 230 -10.50 0.34 -10.01
CA GLY A 230 -9.42 1.24 -10.36
C GLY A 230 -8.79 0.91 -11.71
N LEU A 231 -8.53 -0.38 -11.98
CA LEU A 231 -8.05 -0.87 -13.28
C LEU A 231 -9.05 -0.59 -14.40
N ARG A 232 -10.35 -0.78 -14.15
CA ARG A 232 -11.40 -0.54 -15.14
C ARG A 232 -11.61 0.94 -15.43
N THR A 233 -11.51 1.78 -14.39
CA THR A 233 -11.83 3.22 -14.48
C THR A 233 -10.63 4.13 -14.63
N GLY A 234 -9.41 3.60 -14.63
CA GLY A 234 -8.19 4.39 -14.78
C GLY A 234 -8.00 5.36 -13.60
N ARG A 235 -8.29 4.92 -12.38
CA ARG A 235 -8.10 5.69 -11.15
C ARG A 235 -7.40 4.83 -10.09
N LEU A 236 -6.37 5.38 -9.45
CA LEU A 236 -5.84 4.82 -8.22
C LEU A 236 -6.54 5.47 -7.03
N ALA A 237 -6.58 4.77 -5.91
CA ALA A 237 -6.97 5.32 -4.63
C ALA A 237 -5.70 5.72 -3.85
N LEU A 238 -5.63 6.99 -3.42
CA LEU A 238 -4.80 7.38 -2.29
C LEU A 238 -5.60 7.08 -1.02
N VAL A 239 -5.12 6.15 -0.19
CA VAL A 239 -5.88 5.62 0.96
C VAL A 239 -5.12 5.85 2.26
N GLU A 240 -5.81 6.41 3.25
CA GLU A 240 -5.37 6.44 4.65
C GLU A 240 -6.19 5.44 5.46
N TYR A 241 -5.56 4.78 6.42
CA TYR A 241 -6.20 3.85 7.36
C TYR A 241 -6.29 4.45 8.76
N GLU A 242 -7.29 4.02 9.51
CA GLU A 242 -7.40 4.26 10.95
C GLU A 242 -6.50 3.30 11.73
N ILE A 243 -6.30 3.57 13.02
CA ILE A 243 -5.48 2.74 13.92
C ILE A 243 -6.02 1.32 14.15
N ASN A 244 -7.20 0.98 13.63
CA ASN A 244 -7.74 -0.37 13.68
C ASN A 244 -7.66 -1.07 12.31
N GLY A 245 -6.97 -0.47 11.34
CA GLY A 245 -6.80 -1.00 9.98
C GLY A 245 -7.99 -0.78 9.04
N THR A 246 -9.05 -0.09 9.48
CA THR A 246 -10.16 0.28 8.58
C THR A 246 -9.83 1.51 7.74
N VAL A 247 -10.47 1.67 6.58
CA VAL A 247 -10.24 2.84 5.72
C VAL A 247 -10.78 4.11 6.39
N LYS A 248 -9.90 5.10 6.57
CA LYS A 248 -10.21 6.42 7.13
C LYS A 248 -10.76 7.38 6.07
N ASP A 249 -10.01 7.55 4.99
CA ASP A 249 -10.36 8.40 3.86
C ASP A 249 -9.68 7.84 2.59
N ALA A 250 -10.30 8.09 1.44
CA ALA A 250 -9.79 7.63 0.16
C ALA A 250 -10.07 8.66 -0.94
N LEU A 251 -9.03 9.02 -1.69
CA LEU A 251 -9.08 9.96 -2.80
C LEU A 251 -8.72 9.26 -4.12
N HIS A 252 -9.63 9.29 -5.09
CA HIS A 252 -9.43 8.64 -6.38
C HIS A 252 -8.80 9.61 -7.39
N ILE A 253 -7.67 9.24 -7.98
CA ILE A 253 -6.88 10.10 -8.88
C ILE A 253 -6.52 9.35 -10.17
N ARG A 254 -6.61 10.05 -11.31
CA ARG A 254 -6.15 9.53 -12.61
C ARG A 254 -4.62 9.51 -12.67
N PRO A 255 -3.99 8.53 -13.35
CA PRO A 255 -2.54 8.43 -13.47
C PRO A 255 -1.83 9.76 -13.80
N PHE A 256 -2.20 10.41 -14.91
CA PHE A 256 -1.56 11.64 -15.38
C PHE A 256 -1.83 12.89 -14.50
N ASN A 257 -2.68 12.78 -13.48
CA ASN A 257 -2.94 13.85 -12.51
C ASN A 257 -2.10 13.70 -11.23
N MET A 258 -1.29 12.65 -11.10
CA MET A 258 -0.67 12.25 -9.83
C MET A 258 0.51 13.12 -9.38
N ARG A 259 1.13 13.91 -10.26
CA ARG A 259 2.39 14.63 -9.93
C ARG A 259 2.29 15.47 -8.66
N MET A 260 1.31 16.36 -8.58
CA MET A 260 1.14 17.23 -7.40
C MET A 260 0.62 16.48 -6.17
N PRO A 261 -0.39 15.59 -6.27
CA PRO A 261 -0.76 14.70 -5.17
C PRO A 261 0.42 13.92 -4.58
N HIS A 262 1.28 13.36 -5.43
CA HIS A 262 2.46 12.60 -5.00
C HIS A 262 3.49 13.48 -4.27
N ILE A 263 3.79 14.69 -4.77
CA ILE A 263 4.67 15.64 -4.06
C ILE A 263 4.11 15.94 -2.65
N TYR A 264 2.80 16.20 -2.55
CA TYR A 264 2.17 16.53 -1.28
C TYR A 264 2.21 15.35 -0.30
N ALA A 265 1.89 14.15 -0.76
CA ALA A 265 1.96 12.93 0.02
C ALA A 265 3.40 12.59 0.44
N SER A 266 4.27 12.31 -0.54
CA SER A 266 5.57 11.67 -0.31
C SER A 266 6.70 12.62 0.03
N THR A 267 6.64 13.89 -0.40
CA THR A 267 7.71 14.88 -0.13
C THR A 267 7.35 15.83 1.01
N LEU A 268 6.08 16.26 1.07
CA LEU A 268 5.64 17.25 2.06
C LEU A 268 4.91 16.64 3.27
N GLY A 269 4.66 15.33 3.26
CA GLY A 269 4.01 14.61 4.36
C GLY A 269 2.59 15.10 4.65
N LYS A 270 1.86 15.51 3.59
CA LYS A 270 0.50 16.03 3.72
C LYS A 270 -0.53 14.91 3.63
N GLY A 271 -1.57 15.00 4.46
CA GLY A 271 -2.70 14.07 4.43
C GLY A 271 -3.69 14.39 3.30
N LEU A 272 -4.67 13.50 3.12
CA LEU A 272 -5.65 13.58 2.03
C LEU A 272 -6.47 14.88 2.02
N ASP A 273 -6.64 15.53 3.18
CA ASP A 273 -7.36 16.80 3.26
C ASP A 273 -6.69 17.96 2.53
N GLU A 274 -5.37 18.01 2.55
CA GLU A 274 -4.64 19.01 1.79
C GLU A 274 -4.53 18.58 0.32
N ILE A 275 -4.33 17.28 0.05
CA ILE A 275 -4.15 16.74 -1.30
C ILE A 275 -5.40 16.96 -2.17
N ARG A 276 -6.62 16.85 -1.62
CA ARG A 276 -7.86 17.09 -2.40
C ARG A 276 -7.99 18.52 -2.95
N HIS A 277 -7.17 19.45 -2.46
CA HIS A 277 -7.18 20.86 -2.85
C HIS A 277 -5.99 21.27 -3.73
N VAL A 278 -5.16 20.32 -4.19
CA VAL A 278 -4.08 20.60 -5.15
C VAL A 278 -4.49 20.27 -6.57
N ARG A 279 -3.78 20.85 -7.55
CA ARG A 279 -3.94 20.47 -8.98
C ARG A 279 -3.80 18.95 -9.13
N GLY A 280 -4.72 18.31 -9.82
CA GLY A 280 -4.77 16.86 -9.97
C GLY A 280 -5.51 16.13 -8.83
N GLY A 281 -5.68 16.76 -7.67
CA GLY A 281 -6.42 16.20 -6.53
C GLY A 281 -7.93 16.53 -6.52
N TYR A 282 -8.37 17.52 -7.31
CA TYR A 282 -9.78 17.89 -7.33
C TYR A 282 -10.66 16.80 -7.95
N ARG A 283 -11.78 16.48 -7.30
CA ARG A 283 -12.72 15.42 -7.76
C ARG A 283 -13.14 15.53 -9.22
N HIS A 284 -13.40 16.76 -9.70
CA HIS A 284 -13.85 16.98 -11.08
C HIS A 284 -12.77 16.68 -12.14
N GLN A 285 -11.48 16.62 -11.74
CA GLN A 285 -10.36 16.30 -12.62
C GLN A 285 -10.17 14.78 -12.78
N ASN A 286 -10.80 13.98 -11.91
CA ASN A 286 -10.59 12.54 -11.79
C ASN A 286 -11.86 11.74 -12.11
N LEU A 287 -12.55 12.11 -13.19
CA LEU A 287 -13.66 11.32 -13.71
C LEU A 287 -13.18 9.93 -14.18
N PRO A 288 -14.03 8.90 -14.28
CA PRO A 288 -13.61 7.62 -14.85
C PRO A 288 -13.05 7.76 -16.29
N LEU A 289 -12.10 6.91 -16.63
CA LEU A 289 -11.61 6.61 -17.98
C LEU A 289 -12.13 5.24 -18.40
N ASP A 290 -12.21 4.99 -19.71
CA ASP A 290 -12.48 3.65 -20.24
C ASP A 290 -11.14 2.96 -20.58
N MET A 291 -10.66 2.13 -19.66
CA MET A 291 -9.34 1.48 -19.80
C MET A 291 -9.32 0.31 -20.81
N ASP A 292 -10.48 -0.05 -21.37
CA ASP A 292 -10.57 -1.06 -22.43
C ASP A 292 -10.24 -0.49 -23.81
N LEU A 293 -10.30 0.84 -23.98
CA LEU A 293 -9.86 1.51 -25.21
C LEU A 293 -8.34 1.43 -25.40
N PRO A 294 -7.83 1.46 -26.65
CA PRO A 294 -6.41 1.65 -26.91
C PRO A 294 -5.87 2.89 -26.18
N ILE A 295 -4.63 2.86 -25.66
CA ILE A 295 -4.10 3.91 -24.78
C ILE A 295 -4.20 5.31 -25.40
N ILE A 296 -4.00 5.43 -26.71
CA ILE A 296 -4.11 6.69 -27.46
C ILE A 296 -5.56 7.18 -27.49
N ASP A 297 -6.52 6.28 -27.61
CA ASP A 297 -7.93 6.61 -27.69
C ASP A 297 -8.48 7.02 -26.32
N ILE A 298 -7.93 6.51 -25.22
CA ILE A 298 -8.19 7.00 -23.86
C ILE A 298 -7.87 8.50 -23.76
N LEU A 299 -6.66 8.88 -24.18
CA LEU A 299 -6.20 10.27 -24.16
C LEU A 299 -7.05 11.16 -25.08
N HIS A 300 -7.37 10.66 -26.28
CA HIS A 300 -8.18 11.37 -27.26
C HIS A 300 -9.62 11.59 -26.76
N GLN A 301 -10.24 10.58 -26.15
CA GLN A 301 -11.58 10.68 -25.57
C GLN A 301 -11.60 11.68 -24.41
N ALA A 302 -10.62 11.62 -23.51
CA ALA A 302 -10.51 12.56 -22.39
C ALA A 302 -10.34 14.00 -22.89
N LYS A 303 -9.56 14.20 -23.98
CA LYS A 303 -9.41 15.51 -24.63
C LYS A 303 -10.72 16.02 -25.22
N ALA A 304 -11.41 15.18 -26.01
CA ALA A 304 -12.67 15.54 -26.63
C ALA A 304 -13.76 15.90 -25.60
N ALA A 305 -13.68 15.32 -24.40
CA ALA A 305 -14.56 15.62 -23.29
C ALA A 305 -14.12 16.84 -22.45
N GLY A 306 -13.00 17.50 -22.78
CA GLY A 306 -12.47 18.64 -22.02
C GLY A 306 -11.96 18.26 -20.63
N GLN A 307 -11.47 17.03 -20.45
CA GLN A 307 -11.10 16.46 -19.14
C GLN A 307 -9.59 16.33 -18.92
N LEU A 308 -8.77 16.84 -19.85
CA LEU A 308 -7.32 16.88 -19.70
C LEU A 308 -6.88 18.16 -19.00
N PRO A 309 -5.76 18.13 -18.23
CA PRO A 309 -5.09 19.34 -17.77
C PRO A 309 -4.76 20.27 -18.95
N SER A 310 -4.83 21.59 -18.74
CA SER A 310 -4.64 22.59 -19.81
C SER A 310 -3.30 22.47 -20.54
N THR A 311 -2.23 22.05 -19.85
CA THR A 311 -0.90 21.83 -20.45
C THR A 311 -0.87 20.58 -21.33
N MET A 312 -1.59 19.54 -20.94
CA MET A 312 -1.74 18.30 -21.71
C MET A 312 -2.71 18.48 -22.89
N ASP A 313 -3.66 19.41 -22.77
CA ASP A 313 -4.57 19.78 -23.86
C ASP A 313 -3.85 20.54 -25.01
N LEU A 314 -2.60 20.93 -24.85
CA LEU A 314 -1.77 21.42 -25.96
C LEU A 314 -1.26 20.28 -26.86
N SER A 315 -1.15 19.08 -26.30
CA SER A 315 -0.70 17.90 -27.02
C SER A 315 -1.78 17.34 -27.95
N TYR A 316 -1.34 16.54 -28.91
CA TYR A 316 -2.14 15.97 -29.97
C TYR A 316 -1.73 14.51 -30.21
N ARG A 317 -2.54 13.79 -30.99
CA ARG A 317 -2.44 12.33 -31.13
C ARG A 317 -1.03 11.85 -31.45
N GLU A 318 -0.38 12.45 -32.44
CA GLU A 318 0.96 12.06 -32.86
C GLU A 318 2.02 12.34 -31.78
N GLN A 319 1.89 13.44 -31.02
CA GLN A 319 2.77 13.70 -29.87
C GLN A 319 2.60 12.63 -28.79
N TRP A 320 1.37 12.20 -28.50
CA TRP A 320 1.17 11.14 -27.51
C TRP A 320 1.71 9.79 -27.97
N MET A 321 1.66 9.49 -29.28
CA MET A 321 2.31 8.30 -29.81
C MET A 321 3.83 8.36 -29.63
N GLU A 322 4.45 9.51 -29.93
CA GLU A 322 5.88 9.74 -29.68
C GLU A 322 6.22 9.60 -28.19
N ASP A 323 5.39 10.16 -27.31
CA ASP A 323 5.58 10.09 -25.86
C ASP A 323 5.46 8.64 -25.36
N ILE A 324 4.47 7.87 -25.82
CA ILE A 324 4.33 6.46 -25.41
C ILE A 324 5.48 5.62 -25.92
N GLU A 325 5.96 5.82 -27.15
CA GLU A 325 7.16 5.11 -27.63
C GLU A 325 8.43 5.55 -26.90
N LEU A 326 8.48 6.80 -26.40
CA LEU A 326 9.56 7.26 -25.54
C LEU A 326 9.52 6.59 -24.16
N TYR A 327 8.33 6.42 -23.56
CA TYR A 327 8.16 5.91 -22.19
C TYR A 327 8.09 4.39 -22.12
N ALA A 328 7.48 3.77 -23.11
CA ALA A 328 7.24 2.34 -23.22
C ALA A 328 7.53 1.84 -24.64
N PRO A 329 8.81 1.80 -25.07
CA PRO A 329 9.17 1.44 -26.44
C PRO A 329 8.57 0.09 -26.88
N GLY A 330 7.90 0.08 -28.04
CA GLY A 330 7.27 -1.11 -28.62
C GLY A 330 5.88 -1.44 -28.06
N TYR A 331 5.39 -0.72 -27.04
CA TYR A 331 4.08 -0.95 -26.45
C TYR A 331 2.94 -0.79 -27.47
N LEU A 332 2.95 0.27 -28.29
CA LEU A 332 1.85 0.52 -29.24
C LEU A 332 1.73 -0.60 -30.28
N SER A 333 2.87 -1.19 -30.67
CA SER A 333 2.88 -2.34 -31.59
C SER A 333 2.23 -3.56 -30.96
N LEU A 334 2.56 -3.89 -29.71
CA LEU A 334 1.92 -4.99 -28.98
C LEU A 334 0.44 -4.74 -28.75
N GLU A 335 0.04 -3.52 -28.39
CA GLU A 335 -1.37 -3.17 -28.20
C GLU A 335 -2.17 -3.34 -29.51
N ALA A 336 -1.62 -2.89 -30.65
CA ALA A 336 -2.25 -3.06 -31.95
C ALA A 336 -2.43 -4.54 -32.37
N GLU A 337 -1.56 -5.43 -31.89
CA GLU A 337 -1.67 -6.88 -32.08
C GLU A 337 -2.65 -7.55 -31.09
N GLY A 338 -3.24 -6.80 -30.14
CA GLY A 338 -4.08 -7.34 -29.07
C GLY A 338 -3.28 -8.00 -27.94
N ARG A 339 -1.98 -7.72 -27.85
CA ARG A 339 -1.00 -8.35 -26.96
C ARG A 339 -0.46 -7.38 -25.90
N ALA A 340 -1.20 -6.30 -25.61
CA ALA A 340 -0.79 -5.29 -24.63
C ALA A 340 -0.40 -5.87 -23.26
N GLY A 341 -1.08 -6.93 -22.81
CA GLY A 341 -0.80 -7.64 -21.56
C GLY A 341 0.59 -8.28 -21.48
N GLU A 342 1.23 -8.55 -22.62
CA GLU A 342 2.54 -9.22 -22.69
C GLU A 342 3.71 -8.23 -22.52
N TYR A 343 3.44 -6.91 -22.48
CA TYR A 343 4.50 -5.92 -22.32
C TYR A 343 5.16 -6.03 -20.94
N SER A 344 6.48 -6.10 -20.92
CA SER A 344 7.27 -6.16 -19.69
C SER A 344 7.50 -4.77 -19.12
N LEU A 345 7.07 -4.53 -17.87
CA LEU A 345 7.30 -3.26 -17.16
C LEU A 345 8.80 -2.96 -16.96
N GLN A 346 9.69 -3.95 -17.08
CA GLN A 346 11.14 -3.73 -17.04
C GLN A 346 11.67 -2.96 -18.27
N HIS A 347 10.89 -2.90 -19.34
CA HIS A 347 11.23 -2.16 -20.56
C HIS A 347 10.78 -0.69 -20.50
N LEU A 348 10.11 -0.26 -19.43
CA LEU A 348 9.77 1.14 -19.23
C LEU A 348 11.04 2.00 -19.13
N SER A 349 11.01 3.14 -19.79
CA SER A 349 12.10 4.11 -19.76
C SER A 349 12.22 4.72 -18.38
N ARG A 350 13.44 4.74 -17.83
CA ARG A 350 13.69 5.40 -16.54
C ARG A 350 13.32 6.88 -16.61
N PRO A 351 12.60 7.44 -15.63
CA PRO A 351 12.24 8.86 -15.60
C PRO A 351 13.44 9.79 -15.82
N SER A 352 14.54 9.56 -15.10
CA SER A 352 15.80 10.29 -15.24
C SER A 352 16.48 10.18 -16.61
N SER A 353 16.12 9.17 -17.42
CA SER A 353 16.66 9.02 -18.79
C SER A 353 15.86 9.77 -19.85
N VAL A 354 14.60 10.10 -19.56
CA VAL A 354 13.70 10.83 -20.47
C VAL A 354 13.47 12.27 -20.04
N GLU A 355 13.75 12.61 -18.78
CA GLU A 355 13.66 13.96 -18.26
C GLU A 355 14.52 14.95 -19.07
N GLY A 356 13.97 16.13 -19.35
CA GLY A 356 14.61 17.15 -20.18
C GLY A 356 14.60 16.86 -21.69
N THR A 357 14.03 15.73 -22.13
CA THR A 357 13.81 15.47 -23.56
C THR A 357 12.89 16.52 -24.16
N LYS A 358 13.38 17.22 -25.19
CA LYS A 358 12.59 18.22 -25.91
C LYS A 358 11.58 17.53 -26.83
N LYS A 359 10.32 17.49 -26.39
CA LYS A 359 9.17 16.99 -27.16
C LYS A 359 8.89 17.83 -28.42
N THR A 360 8.32 17.20 -29.44
CA THR A 360 7.99 17.85 -30.74
C THR A 360 7.05 19.05 -30.58
N ILE A 361 6.16 19.02 -29.58
CA ILE A 361 5.28 20.14 -29.23
C ILE A 361 6.04 21.46 -29.00
N TRP A 362 7.29 21.43 -28.52
CA TRP A 362 8.10 22.64 -28.37
C TRP A 362 8.36 23.34 -29.71
N LYS A 363 8.68 22.58 -30.76
CA LYS A 363 8.89 23.14 -32.11
C LYS A 363 7.62 23.80 -32.64
N ARG A 364 6.46 23.24 -32.31
CA ARG A 364 5.16 23.78 -32.69
C ARG A 364 4.83 25.07 -31.92
N LEU A 365 5.11 25.11 -30.62
CA LEU A 365 4.91 26.29 -29.78
C LEU A 365 5.86 27.44 -30.17
N GLU A 366 7.10 27.12 -30.57
CA GLU A 366 8.03 28.10 -31.13
C GLU A 366 7.53 28.67 -32.47
N ALA A 367 6.90 27.83 -33.30
CA ALA A 367 6.36 28.24 -34.59
C ALA A 367 5.04 29.04 -34.49
N ASP A 368 4.23 28.80 -33.46
CA ASP A 368 3.00 29.55 -33.18
C ASP A 368 2.85 29.88 -31.68
N PRO A 369 3.43 31.00 -31.22
CA PRO A 369 3.32 31.45 -29.84
C PRO A 369 1.89 31.74 -29.38
N ASN A 370 0.93 31.92 -30.30
CA ASN A 370 -0.45 32.19 -29.92
C ASN A 370 -1.15 30.96 -29.34
N LEU A 371 -0.59 29.76 -29.49
CA LEU A 371 -1.05 28.55 -28.80
C LEU A 371 -0.97 28.69 -27.26
N PHE A 372 -0.10 29.57 -26.74
CA PHE A 372 -0.04 29.92 -25.31
C PHE A 372 -1.11 30.92 -24.87
N ALA A 373 -1.56 31.81 -25.76
CA ALA A 373 -2.25 33.05 -25.39
C ALA A 373 -3.70 32.90 -24.87
N PRO A 374 -4.54 31.93 -25.32
CA PRO A 374 -5.89 31.80 -24.78
C PRO A 374 -6.00 30.90 -23.54
N ASN A 375 -5.03 30.02 -23.27
CA ASN A 375 -5.17 28.93 -22.28
C ASN A 375 -4.47 29.18 -20.93
N PHE A 376 -3.75 30.29 -20.76
CA PHE A 376 -3.13 30.72 -19.50
C PHE A 376 -3.64 32.10 -19.05
N ARG A 377 -4.97 32.29 -18.98
CA ARG A 377 -5.52 33.26 -18.03
C ARG A 377 -5.64 32.52 -16.70
N PHE A 378 -4.64 32.62 -15.84
CA PHE A 378 -4.60 32.34 -14.38
C PHE A 378 -3.18 31.92 -14.00
N LEU A 379 -2.24 32.86 -14.16
CA LEU A 379 -1.04 32.96 -13.33
C LEU A 379 -1.09 34.34 -12.71
N GLY A 380 -1.85 34.43 -11.62
CA GLY A 380 -2.02 35.58 -10.74
C GLY A 380 -2.40 35.05 -9.37
#